data_AF-A0A7K1RP11-F1
#
_entry.id   AF-A0A7K1RP11-F1
#
_cell.length_a   1.000
_cell.length_b   1.000
_cell.length_c   1.000
_cell.angle_alpha   90.00
_cell.angle_beta   90.00
_cell.angle_gamma   90.00
#
_symmetry.space_group_name_H-M   'P 1'
#
loop_
_entity.id
_entity.type
_entity.pdbx_description
1 polymer ?
#
loop_
_entity_poly.entity_id
_entity_poly.type
_entity_poly.pdbx_seq_one_letter_code
_entity_poly.pdbx_strand_id
1 'polypeptide(L)'
;AIFMAAAPLSTVLGSPISGALMEMHGFLGLAGWQWMFLIEAAPAVILGVVVLFYLTDRPEKAKWLSEDERNWLVKTMNAEQAAKGKASHSILAGLADIRVIALALVYFGTSAGLYTLGIWAPQIIKEFGLSSLQVGFINAVPGIFAVVAMVLWARHSDKTGERTWHVVGACLLAAVGLAFATGATSVFTVLIALTL
;
A
#
# COMPACT_ATOMS: atom_id res chain seq x y z
N ALA A 1 -8.09 -2.76 -8.12
CA ALA A 1 -8.46 -1.73 -7.11
C ALA A 1 -8.61 -2.33 -5.71
N ILE A 2 -9.50 -3.32 -5.48
CA ILE A 2 -9.82 -3.83 -4.13
C ILE A 2 -8.58 -4.37 -3.38
N PHE A 3 -7.72 -5.13 -4.05
CA PHE A 3 -6.48 -5.63 -3.44
C PHE A 3 -5.53 -4.50 -3.02
N MET A 4 -5.30 -3.52 -3.89
CA MET A 4 -4.41 -2.39 -3.60
C MET A 4 -4.98 -1.42 -2.57
N ALA A 5 -6.30 -1.45 -2.30
CA ALA A 5 -6.93 -0.69 -1.23
C ALA A 5 -6.47 -1.12 0.16
N ALA A 6 -5.93 -2.35 0.28
CA ALA A 6 -5.43 -2.87 1.54
C ALA A 6 -4.32 -1.99 2.13
N ALA A 7 -3.46 -1.37 1.31
CA ALA A 7 -2.37 -0.52 1.80
C ALA A 7 -2.88 0.75 2.51
N PRO A 8 -3.69 1.63 1.88
CA PRO A 8 -4.22 2.80 2.58
C PRO A 8 -5.19 2.41 3.70
N LEU A 9 -5.94 1.32 3.56
CA LEU A 9 -6.80 0.80 4.63
C LEU A 9 -5.99 0.35 5.85
N SER A 10 -4.81 -0.23 5.64
CA SER A 10 -3.87 -0.56 6.71
C SER A 10 -3.43 0.69 7.47
N THR A 11 -3.23 1.82 6.81
CA THR A 11 -2.92 3.09 7.49
C THR A 11 -4.11 3.59 8.31
N VAL A 12 -5.31 3.52 7.75
CA VAL A 12 -6.56 3.96 8.42
C VAL A 12 -6.80 3.20 9.73
N LEU A 13 -6.59 1.89 9.71
CA LEU A 13 -6.81 1.04 10.88
C LEU A 13 -5.59 0.97 11.79
N GLY A 14 -4.40 0.84 11.20
CA GLY A 14 -3.14 0.69 11.93
C GLY A 14 -2.82 1.92 12.74
N SER A 15 -2.93 3.13 12.17
CA SER A 15 -2.46 4.34 12.85
C SER A 15 -3.16 4.62 14.19
N PRO A 16 -4.50 4.51 14.33
CA PRO A 16 -5.17 4.67 15.63
C PRO A 16 -4.89 3.51 16.60
N ILE A 17 -4.79 2.26 16.09
CA ILE A 17 -4.47 1.08 16.92
C ILE A 17 -3.07 1.23 17.50
N SER A 18 -2.07 1.51 16.67
CA SER A 18 -0.70 1.77 17.11
C SER A 18 -0.64 2.94 18.08
N GLY A 19 -1.38 4.02 17.81
CA GLY A 19 -1.51 5.17 18.71
C GLY A 19 -2.03 4.81 20.10
N ALA A 20 -3.06 3.96 20.16
CA ALA A 20 -3.62 3.46 21.43
C ALA A 20 -2.64 2.55 22.18
N LEU A 21 -1.94 1.66 21.46
CA LEU A 21 -0.96 0.75 22.06
C LEU A 21 0.25 1.50 22.63
N MET A 22 0.65 2.60 21.99
CA MET A 22 1.73 3.46 22.49
C MET A 22 1.40 4.14 23.83
N GLU A 23 0.13 4.34 24.16
CA GLU A 23 -0.32 4.87 25.46
C GLU A 23 -0.29 3.81 26.59
N MET A 24 -0.13 2.52 26.27
CA MET A 24 -0.02 1.43 27.27
C MET A 24 1.34 1.37 27.97
N HIS A 25 2.08 2.48 28.02
CA HIS A 25 3.39 2.53 28.64
C HIS A 25 3.32 2.23 30.14
N GLY A 26 4.12 1.28 30.62
CA GLY A 26 4.13 0.85 32.02
C GLY A 26 3.08 -0.21 32.35
N PHE A 27 2.16 -0.53 31.44
CA PHE A 27 1.21 -1.62 31.63
C PHE A 27 1.94 -2.98 31.62
N LEU A 28 1.83 -3.73 32.72
CA LEU A 28 2.61 -4.94 33.02
C LEU A 28 4.14 -4.76 32.93
N GLY A 29 4.64 -3.54 33.17
CA GLY A 29 6.07 -3.23 33.13
C GLY A 29 6.67 -3.18 31.72
N LEU A 30 5.84 -3.22 30.68
CA LEU A 30 6.27 -3.11 29.28
C LEU A 30 6.10 -1.67 28.76
N ALA A 31 6.97 -1.29 27.83
CA ALA A 31 6.81 -0.05 27.08
C ALA A 31 5.71 -0.20 26.00
N GLY A 32 5.01 0.89 25.66
CA GLY A 32 3.93 0.86 24.66
C GLY A 32 4.34 0.28 23.29
N TRP A 33 5.59 0.51 22.85
CA TRP A 33 6.09 -0.07 21.60
C TRP A 33 6.20 -1.60 21.64
N GLN A 34 6.43 -2.20 22.83
CA GLN A 34 6.46 -3.65 23.00
C GLN A 34 5.05 -4.23 22.85
N TRP A 35 4.03 -3.56 23.42
CA TRP A 35 2.63 -3.90 23.22
C TRP A 35 2.22 -3.83 21.75
N MET A 36 2.70 -2.81 21.03
CA MET A 36 2.50 -2.65 19.60
C MET A 36 3.01 -3.86 18.83
N PHE A 37 4.26 -4.31 19.06
CA PHE A 37 4.78 -5.52 18.42
C PHE A 37 4.01 -6.78 18.80
N LEU A 38 3.66 -6.97 20.07
CA LEU A 38 2.97 -8.19 20.51
C LEU A 38 1.56 -8.30 19.91
N ILE A 39 0.78 -7.22 19.97
CA ILE A 39 -0.62 -7.22 19.56
C ILE A 39 -0.76 -7.13 18.05
N GLU A 40 0.06 -6.32 17.36
CA GLU A 40 -0.04 -6.20 15.89
C GLU A 40 0.60 -7.40 15.17
N ALA A 41 1.67 -7.98 15.71
CA ALA A 41 2.26 -9.17 15.09
C ALA A 41 1.39 -10.42 15.28
N ALA A 42 0.58 -10.52 16.34
CA ALA A 42 -0.23 -11.71 16.60
C ALA A 42 -1.20 -12.05 15.44
N PRO A 43 -2.02 -11.13 14.92
CA PRO A 43 -2.83 -11.37 13.73
C PRO A 43 -2.00 -11.77 12.50
N ALA A 44 -0.83 -11.14 12.30
CA ALA A 44 0.04 -11.45 11.17
C ALA A 44 0.62 -12.86 11.26
N VAL A 45 1.05 -13.29 12.45
CA VAL A 45 1.54 -14.65 12.72
C VAL A 45 0.42 -15.66 12.52
N ILE A 46 -0.78 -15.40 13.06
CA ILE A 46 -1.95 -16.26 12.87
C ILE A 46 -2.28 -16.39 11.38
N LEU A 47 -2.33 -15.28 10.64
CA LEU A 47 -2.57 -15.29 9.20
C LEU A 47 -1.46 -16.03 8.45
N GLY A 48 -0.19 -15.89 8.85
CA GLY A 48 0.91 -16.66 8.28
C GLY A 48 0.71 -18.16 8.42
N VAL A 49 0.29 -18.62 9.61
CA VAL A 49 -0.05 -20.03 9.85
C VAL A 49 -1.26 -20.46 9.01
N VAL A 50 -2.32 -19.64 8.95
CA VAL A 50 -3.50 -19.93 8.12
C VAL A 50 -3.13 -20.05 6.65
N VAL A 51 -2.32 -19.13 6.13
CA VAL A 51 -1.84 -19.13 4.74
C VAL A 51 -1.05 -20.41 4.44
N LEU A 52 -0.19 -20.86 5.35
CA LEU A 52 0.57 -22.12 5.18
C LEU A 52 -0.34 -23.35 4.97
N PHE A 53 -1.53 -23.37 5.58
CA PHE A 53 -2.46 -24.51 5.47
C PHE A 53 -3.55 -24.32 4.41
N TYR A 54 -3.93 -23.07 4.11
CA TYR A 54 -5.11 -22.77 3.31
C TYR A 54 -4.79 -22.22 1.92
N LEU A 55 -3.64 -21.55 1.75
CA LEU A 55 -3.27 -20.99 0.45
C LEU A 55 -2.84 -22.13 -0.49
N THR A 56 -3.57 -22.26 -1.58
CA THR A 56 -3.27 -23.27 -2.59
C THR A 56 -2.26 -22.71 -3.59
N ASP A 57 -1.03 -23.24 -3.60
CA ASP A 57 0.06 -22.76 -4.48
C ASP A 57 -0.24 -22.91 -5.97
N ARG A 58 -1.03 -23.93 -6.35
CA ARG A 58 -1.30 -24.25 -7.75
C ARG A 58 -2.74 -24.69 -7.97
N PRO A 59 -3.33 -24.40 -9.14
CA PRO A 59 -4.68 -24.83 -9.48
C PRO A 59 -4.88 -26.33 -9.29
N GLU A 60 -3.90 -27.18 -9.60
CA GLU A 60 -4.04 -28.64 -9.47
C GLU A 60 -4.30 -29.09 -8.02
N LYS A 61 -3.83 -28.32 -7.05
CA LYS A 61 -4.01 -28.59 -5.61
C LYS A 61 -5.28 -27.95 -5.04
N ALA A 62 -6.02 -27.16 -5.84
CA ALA A 62 -7.16 -26.40 -5.37
C ALA A 62 -8.34 -27.32 -5.09
N LYS A 63 -8.57 -27.62 -3.80
CA LYS A 63 -9.68 -28.48 -3.35
C LYS A 63 -11.05 -27.78 -3.34
N TRP A 64 -11.06 -26.46 -3.51
CA TRP A 64 -12.27 -25.64 -3.50
C TRP A 64 -12.87 -25.44 -4.90
N LEU A 65 -12.14 -25.81 -5.95
CA LEU A 65 -12.61 -25.78 -7.35
C LEU A 65 -13.22 -27.13 -7.73
N SER A 66 -14.26 -27.10 -8.57
CA SER A 66 -14.75 -28.32 -9.20
C SER A 66 -13.69 -28.92 -10.14
N GLU A 67 -13.78 -30.22 -10.41
CA GLU A 67 -12.77 -30.88 -11.27
C GLU A 67 -12.73 -30.29 -12.68
N ASP A 68 -13.88 -29.92 -13.24
CA ASP A 68 -13.98 -29.33 -14.57
C ASP A 68 -13.34 -27.94 -14.62
N GLU A 69 -13.62 -27.08 -13.65
CA GLU A 69 -13.01 -25.75 -13.56
C GLU A 69 -11.50 -25.83 -13.32
N ARG A 70 -11.07 -26.75 -12.45
CA ARG A 70 -9.64 -27.02 -12.21
C ARG A 70 -8.93 -27.43 -13.49
N ASN A 71 -9.50 -28.39 -14.22
CA ASN A 71 -8.93 -28.89 -15.47
C ASN A 71 -8.89 -27.81 -16.56
N TRP A 72 -9.96 -27.00 -16.67
CA TRP A 72 -10.01 -25.86 -17.57
C TRP A 72 -8.92 -24.83 -17.24
N LEU A 73 -8.75 -24.48 -15.97
CA LEU A 73 -7.77 -23.48 -15.51
C LEU A 73 -6.34 -23.94 -15.78
N VAL A 74 -6.01 -25.18 -15.44
CA VAL A 74 -4.70 -25.80 -15.71
C VAL A 74 -4.40 -25.80 -17.21
N LYS A 75 -5.37 -26.21 -18.04
CA LYS A 75 -5.19 -26.24 -19.50
C LYS A 75 -4.95 -24.86 -20.07
N THR A 76 -5.70 -23.87 -19.61
CA THR A 76 -5.57 -22.47 -20.06
C THR A 76 -4.21 -21.90 -19.68
N MET A 77 -3.79 -22.07 -18.42
CA MET A 77 -2.47 -21.61 -17.95
C MET A 77 -1.32 -22.27 -18.71
N ASN A 78 -1.40 -23.57 -18.99
CA ASN A 78 -0.39 -24.28 -19.77
C ASN A 78 -0.35 -23.79 -21.23
N ALA A 79 -1.51 -23.52 -21.84
CA ALA A 79 -1.58 -22.97 -23.19
C ALA A 79 -0.97 -21.56 -23.26
N GLU A 80 -1.26 -20.68 -22.30
CA GLU A 80 -0.66 -19.35 -22.22
C GLU A 80 0.85 -19.42 -22.01
N GLN A 81 1.32 -20.32 -21.13
CA GLN A 81 2.74 -20.50 -20.88
C GLN A 81 3.48 -21.05 -22.11
N ALA A 82 2.84 -21.91 -22.90
CA ALA A 82 3.38 -22.41 -24.16
C ALA A 82 3.38 -21.34 -25.27
N ALA A 83 2.37 -20.46 -25.27
CA ALA A 83 2.26 -19.35 -26.22
C ALA A 83 3.28 -18.22 -25.92
N LYS A 84 3.69 -18.07 -24.65
CA LYS A 84 4.85 -17.25 -24.27
C LYS A 84 6.11 -17.92 -24.82
N GLY A 85 6.57 -17.47 -25.99
CA GLY A 85 7.85 -17.90 -26.56
C GLY A 85 8.98 -17.77 -25.53
N LYS A 86 10.02 -18.62 -25.63
CA LYS A 86 11.20 -18.52 -24.76
C LYS A 86 11.76 -17.10 -24.85
N ALA A 87 11.51 -16.29 -23.84
CA ALA A 87 11.97 -14.93 -23.73
C ALA A 87 13.50 -14.93 -23.56
N SER A 88 14.22 -14.91 -24.69
CA SER A 88 15.66 -14.66 -24.75
C SER A 88 15.89 -13.15 -24.65
N HIS A 89 15.48 -12.53 -23.56
CA HIS A 89 15.79 -11.13 -23.31
C HIS A 89 17.08 -11.04 -22.51
N SER A 90 18.10 -10.41 -23.10
CA SER A 90 19.30 -10.02 -22.37
C SER A 90 18.90 -9.06 -21.25
N ILE A 91 19.16 -9.43 -19.99
CA ILE A 91 18.84 -8.59 -18.82
C ILE A 91 19.49 -7.21 -18.98
N LEU A 92 20.74 -7.17 -19.46
CA LEU A 92 21.49 -5.94 -19.69
C LEU A 92 20.83 -5.06 -20.77
N ALA A 93 20.28 -5.65 -21.83
CA ALA A 93 19.56 -4.91 -22.86
C ALA A 93 18.25 -4.31 -22.31
N GLY A 94 17.55 -5.03 -21.44
CA GLY A 94 16.37 -4.52 -20.75
C GLY A 94 16.69 -3.38 -19.78
N LEU A 95 17.78 -3.47 -19.04
CA LEU A 95 18.22 -2.40 -18.12
C LEU A 95 18.70 -1.14 -18.85
N ALA A 96 19.21 -1.27 -20.06
CA ALA A 96 19.64 -0.14 -20.90
C ALA A 96 18.48 0.48 -21.70
N ASP A 97 17.28 -0.11 -21.69
CA ASP A 97 16.12 0.42 -22.41
C ASP A 97 15.61 1.70 -21.73
N ILE A 98 15.53 2.80 -22.50
CA ILE A 98 15.11 4.11 -22.01
C ILE A 98 13.70 4.10 -21.41
N ARG A 99 12.81 3.23 -21.89
CA ARG A 99 11.45 3.08 -21.36
C ARG A 99 11.48 2.41 -20.00
N VAL A 100 12.35 1.41 -19.82
CA VAL A 100 12.54 0.75 -18.52
C VAL A 100 13.12 1.74 -17.52
N ILE A 101 14.15 2.52 -17.91
CA ILE A 101 14.74 3.55 -17.06
C ILE A 101 13.71 4.63 -16.70
N ALA A 102 12.91 5.10 -17.67
CA ALA A 102 11.87 6.09 -17.42
C ALA A 102 10.80 5.58 -16.45
N LEU A 103 10.31 4.35 -16.64
CA LEU A 103 9.34 3.73 -15.73
C LEU A 103 9.95 3.47 -14.35
N ALA A 104 11.23 3.09 -14.28
CA ALA A 104 11.94 2.92 -13.02
C ALA A 104 12.07 4.25 -12.26
N LEU A 105 12.32 5.36 -12.95
CA LEU A 105 12.40 6.68 -12.33
C LEU A 105 11.04 7.13 -11.78
N VAL A 106 9.95 6.91 -12.54
CA VAL A 106 8.59 7.18 -12.07
C VAL A 106 8.25 6.32 -10.85
N TYR A 107 8.58 5.03 -10.90
CA TYR A 107 8.37 4.10 -9.79
C TYR A 107 9.21 4.48 -8.55
N PHE A 108 10.45 4.92 -8.77
CA PHE A 108 11.32 5.44 -7.72
C PHE A 108 10.70 6.65 -7.03
N GLY A 109 10.24 7.65 -7.79
CA GLY A 109 9.62 8.85 -7.23
C GLY A 109 8.35 8.54 -6.43
N THR A 110 7.48 7.69 -6.96
CA THR A 110 6.25 7.28 -6.26
C THR A 110 6.54 6.46 -5.00
N SER A 111 7.51 5.55 -5.05
CA SER A 111 7.95 4.78 -3.88
C SER A 111 8.61 5.66 -2.82
N ALA A 112 9.49 6.59 -3.23
CA ALA A 112 10.14 7.52 -2.33
C ALA A 112 9.12 8.41 -1.60
N GLY A 113 8.11 8.93 -2.32
CA GLY A 113 7.01 9.67 -1.73
C GLY A 113 6.21 8.82 -0.73
N LEU A 114 5.82 7.61 -1.13
CA LEU A 114 5.06 6.69 -0.27
C LEU A 114 5.77 6.38 1.05
N TYR A 115 7.06 6.02 1.00
CA TYR A 115 7.83 5.70 2.21
C TYR A 115 8.12 6.95 3.05
N THR A 116 8.38 8.09 2.42
CA THR A 116 8.58 9.36 3.14
C THR A 116 7.34 9.71 3.94
N LEU A 117 6.16 9.68 3.32
CA LEU A 117 4.91 9.95 4.02
C LEU A 117 4.62 8.89 5.09
N GLY A 118 4.83 7.60 4.78
CA GLY A 118 4.60 6.52 5.74
C GLY A 118 5.42 6.64 7.03
N ILE A 119 6.65 7.14 6.94
CA ILE A 119 7.55 7.29 8.09
C ILE A 119 7.32 8.63 8.81
N TRP A 120 7.26 9.73 8.05
CA TRP A 120 7.36 11.08 8.61
C TRP A 120 6.01 11.72 8.89
N ALA A 121 4.91 11.33 8.22
CA ALA A 121 3.59 11.90 8.47
C ALA A 121 3.17 11.87 9.96
N PRO A 122 3.24 10.73 10.68
CA PRO A 122 2.88 10.72 12.10
C PRO A 122 3.84 11.56 12.94
N GLN A 123 5.12 11.63 12.57
CA GLN A 123 6.11 12.42 13.30
C GLN A 123 5.86 13.93 13.15
N ILE A 124 5.57 14.40 11.93
CA ILE A 124 5.19 15.79 11.63
C ILE A 124 3.93 16.17 12.43
N ILE A 125 2.93 15.28 12.48
CA ILE A 125 1.71 15.53 13.26
C ILE A 125 2.02 15.60 14.76
N LYS A 126 2.96 14.78 15.25
CA LYS A 126 3.36 14.76 16.66
C LYS A 126 4.10 16.01 17.11
N GLU A 127 4.78 16.73 16.20
CA GLU A 127 5.46 18.00 16.51
C GLU A 127 4.51 19.09 17.03
N PHE A 128 3.21 18.97 16.74
CA PHE A 128 2.17 19.87 17.29
C PHE A 128 1.80 19.60 18.75
N GLY A 129 2.52 18.73 19.46
CA GLY A 129 2.31 18.47 20.89
C GLY A 129 1.11 17.56 21.19
N LEU A 130 0.67 16.78 20.20
CA LEU A 130 -0.45 15.86 20.32
C LEU A 130 -0.05 14.53 20.98
N SER A 131 -1.00 13.88 21.65
CA SER A 131 -0.78 12.53 22.20
C SER A 131 -0.63 11.50 21.08
N SER A 132 -0.08 10.31 21.40
CA SER A 132 0.13 9.27 20.37
C SER A 132 -1.19 8.78 19.80
N LEU A 133 -2.24 8.73 20.62
CA LEU A 133 -3.59 8.42 20.18
C LEU A 133 -4.17 9.49 19.23
N GLN A 134 -3.99 10.78 19.56
CA GLN A 134 -4.45 11.88 18.70
C GLN A 134 -3.73 11.87 17.36
N VAL A 135 -2.41 11.69 17.36
CA VAL A 135 -1.60 11.52 16.14
C VAL A 135 -2.14 10.35 15.31
N GLY A 136 -2.45 9.22 15.95
CA GLY A 136 -3.00 8.04 15.29
C GLY A 136 -4.31 8.31 14.54
N PHE A 137 -5.26 9.00 15.17
CA PHE A 137 -6.52 9.37 14.54
C PHE A 137 -6.36 10.37 13.40
N ILE A 138 -5.51 11.38 13.59
CA ILE A 138 -5.29 12.42 12.57
C ILE A 138 -4.59 11.83 11.36
N ASN A 139 -3.57 10.99 11.57
CA ASN A 139 -2.83 10.34 10.50
C ASN A 139 -3.66 9.29 9.74
N ALA A 140 -4.76 8.79 10.31
CA ALA A 140 -5.72 7.94 9.61
C ALA A 140 -6.55 8.70 8.56
N VAL A 141 -6.77 10.00 8.75
CA VAL A 141 -7.66 10.81 7.89
C VAL A 141 -7.21 10.82 6.42
N PRO A 142 -5.94 11.12 6.08
CA PRO A 142 -5.47 11.06 4.69
C PRO A 142 -5.70 9.68 4.05
N GLY A 143 -5.51 8.60 4.83
CA GLY A 143 -5.74 7.23 4.39
C GLY A 143 -7.19 6.98 3.97
N ILE A 144 -8.18 7.56 4.66
CA ILE A 144 -9.61 7.42 4.31
C ILE A 144 -9.87 8.05 2.94
N PHE A 145 -9.38 9.28 2.74
CA PHE A 145 -9.51 9.97 1.46
C PHE A 145 -8.75 9.22 0.35
N ALA A 146 -7.57 8.67 0.64
CA ALA A 146 -6.80 7.87 -0.30
C ALA A 146 -7.57 6.61 -0.75
N VAL A 147 -8.24 5.89 0.16
CA VAL A 147 -9.07 4.73 -0.22
C VAL A 147 -10.19 5.15 -1.19
N VAL A 148 -10.91 6.22 -0.87
CA VAL A 148 -12.03 6.72 -1.69
C VAL A 148 -11.51 7.19 -3.05
N ALA A 149 -10.47 8.03 -3.05
CA ALA A 149 -9.85 8.55 -4.25
C ALA A 149 -9.33 7.42 -5.14
N MET A 150 -8.61 6.43 -4.58
CA MET A 150 -8.08 5.32 -5.35
C MET A 150 -9.18 4.48 -6.01
N VAL A 151 -10.31 4.22 -5.34
CA VAL A 151 -11.43 3.48 -5.94
C VAL A 151 -12.08 4.28 -7.07
N LEU A 152 -12.34 5.57 -6.86
CA LEU A 152 -12.95 6.43 -7.87
C LEU A 152 -12.02 6.64 -9.08
N TRP A 153 -10.74 6.91 -8.81
CA TRP A 153 -9.72 7.15 -9.83
C TRP A 153 -9.46 5.90 -10.67
N ALA A 154 -9.39 4.71 -10.05
CA ALA A 154 -9.24 3.45 -10.77
C ALA A 154 -10.45 3.18 -11.68
N ARG A 155 -11.67 3.36 -11.17
CA ARG A 155 -12.89 3.19 -11.98
C ARG A 155 -12.94 4.15 -13.16
N HIS A 156 -12.55 5.41 -12.95
CA HIS A 156 -12.50 6.40 -14.01
C HIS A 156 -11.42 6.08 -15.05
N SER A 157 -10.24 5.66 -14.60
CA SER A 157 -9.15 5.23 -15.49
C SER A 157 -9.52 4.02 -16.33
N ASP A 158 -10.25 3.05 -15.76
CA ASP A 158 -10.69 1.85 -16.48
C ASP A 158 -11.79 2.20 -17.50
N LYS A 159 -12.67 3.17 -17.19
CA LYS A 159 -13.74 3.61 -18.11
C LYS A 159 -13.20 4.40 -19.30
N THR A 160 -12.20 5.26 -19.08
CA THR A 160 -11.65 6.15 -20.12
C THR A 160 -10.52 5.50 -20.92
N GLY A 161 -9.82 4.52 -20.35
CA GLY A 161 -8.66 3.88 -20.97
C GLY A 161 -7.39 4.75 -20.98
N GLU A 162 -7.46 6.01 -20.54
CA GLU A 162 -6.35 6.98 -20.57
C GLU A 162 -5.40 6.84 -19.38
N ARG A 163 -4.86 5.62 -19.17
CA ARG A 163 -4.07 5.26 -17.98
C ARG A 163 -2.87 6.18 -17.74
N THR A 164 -2.21 6.64 -18.80
CA THR A 164 -1.02 7.50 -18.69
C THR A 164 -1.33 8.83 -18.02
N TRP A 165 -2.41 9.50 -18.43
CA TRP A 165 -2.81 10.79 -17.85
C TRP A 165 -3.28 10.67 -16.41
N HIS A 166 -3.87 9.53 -16.04
CA HIS A 166 -4.25 9.24 -14.65
C HIS A 166 -3.02 9.10 -13.74
N VAL A 167 -1.93 8.53 -14.25
CA VAL A 167 -0.66 8.44 -13.50
C VAL A 167 0.01 9.81 -13.40
N VAL A 168 0.09 10.54 -14.51
CA VAL A 168 0.70 11.89 -14.54
C VAL A 168 -0.05 12.82 -13.58
N GLY A 169 -1.38 12.85 -13.64
CA GLY A 169 -2.21 13.66 -12.76
C GLY A 169 -2.00 13.33 -11.28
N ALA A 170 -1.97 12.04 -10.92
CA ALA A 170 -1.72 11.61 -9.55
C ALA A 170 -0.31 12.00 -9.07
N CYS A 171 0.72 11.85 -9.91
CA CYS A 171 2.09 12.24 -9.56
C CYS A 171 2.23 13.76 -9.37
N LEU A 172 1.54 14.56 -10.20
CA LEU A 172 1.54 16.02 -10.07
C LEU A 172 0.81 16.47 -8.80
N LEU A 173 -0.32 15.85 -8.45
CA LEU A 173 -1.03 16.12 -7.20
C LEU A 173 -0.16 15.81 -5.99
N ALA A 174 0.48 14.64 -5.97
CA ALA A 174 1.40 14.26 -4.89
C ALA A 174 2.60 15.23 -4.77
N ALA A 175 3.14 15.70 -5.90
CA ALA A 175 4.21 16.69 -5.89
C ALA A 175 3.77 18.03 -5.29
N VAL A 176 2.54 18.48 -5.60
CA VAL A 176 1.93 19.68 -5.00
C VAL A 176 1.68 19.47 -3.50
N GLY A 177 1.17 18.31 -3.10
CA GLY A 177 0.97 17.96 -1.68
C GLY A 177 2.26 18.01 -0.88
N LEU A 178 3.33 17.38 -1.39
CA LEU A 178 4.66 17.41 -0.77
C LEU A 178 5.24 18.83 -0.69
N ALA A 179 5.11 19.63 -1.76
CA ALA A 179 5.57 21.02 -1.74
C ALA A 179 4.79 21.84 -0.69
N PHE A 180 3.47 21.64 -0.60
CA PHE A 180 2.62 22.32 0.37
C PHE A 180 2.93 21.91 1.81
N ALA A 181 3.32 20.65 2.05
CA ALA A 181 3.70 20.15 3.38
C ALA A 181 4.87 20.94 4.00
N THR A 182 5.81 21.43 3.18
CA THR A 182 6.99 22.18 3.67
C THR A 182 6.64 23.51 4.33
N GLY A 183 5.53 24.13 3.94
CA GLY A 183 5.06 25.41 4.48
C GLY A 183 3.96 25.26 5.54
N ALA A 184 3.64 24.04 5.95
CA ALA A 184 2.50 23.79 6.82
C ALA A 184 2.81 24.16 8.28
N THR A 185 2.14 25.18 8.79
CA THR A 185 2.30 25.68 10.16
C THR A 185 1.20 25.21 11.13
N SER A 186 0.25 24.41 10.66
CA SER A 186 -0.89 23.94 11.45
C SER A 186 -1.23 22.49 11.13
N VAL A 187 -1.85 21.79 12.08
CA VAL A 187 -2.35 20.42 11.88
C VAL A 187 -3.29 20.33 10.68
N PHE A 188 -4.14 21.35 10.47
CA PHE A 188 -5.09 21.38 9.36
C PHE A 188 -4.39 21.50 7.99
N THR A 189 -3.37 22.35 7.89
CA THR A 189 -2.62 22.50 6.64
C THR A 189 -1.77 21.27 6.33
N VAL A 190 -1.20 20.61 7.35
CA VAL A 190 -0.53 19.31 7.20
C VAL A 190 -1.50 18.25 6.70
N LEU A 191 -2.70 18.16 7.26
CA LEU A 191 -3.72 17.19 6.81
C LEU A 191 -4.09 17.36 5.34
N ILE A 192 -4.28 18.59 4.88
CA ILE A 192 -4.54 18.88 3.46
C ILE A 192 -3.34 18.44 2.62
N ALA A 193 -2.13 18.82 3.02
CA ALA A 193 -0.91 18.47 2.29
C ALA A 193 -0.70 16.96 2.16
N LEU A 194 -0.97 16.20 3.22
CA LEU A 194 -0.84 14.74 3.25
C LEU A 194 -1.94 14.01 2.46
N THR A 195 -3.06 14.67 2.19
CA THR A 195 -4.21 14.09 1.47
C THR A 195 -4.08 14.26 -0.05
N LEU A 196 -3.31 15.24 -0.50
CA LEU A 196 -3.02 15.52 -1.92
C LEU A 196 -1.93 14.61 -2.47
#